data_AF-A0A533Y5C6-F1
#
_entry.id   AF-A0A533Y5C6-F1
#
_cell.length_a   1.000
_cell.length_b   1.000
_cell.length_c   1.000
_cell.angle_alpha   90.00
_cell.angle_beta   90.00
_cell.angle_gamma   90.00
#
_symmetry.space_group_name_H-M   'P 1'
#
loop_
_entity.id
_entity.type
_entity.pdbx_description
1 polymer ?
#
loop_
_entity_poly.entity_id
_entity_poly.type
_entity_poly.pdbx_seq_one_letter_code
_entity_poly.pdbx_strand_id
1 'polypeptide(L)' 'MLRLGREKKQQVLTQSVSSPDDLQEKIARRAYQLYEEGGCVNGNDMDDWLKAERAILK' A
#
# COMPACT_ATOMS: atom_id res chain seq x y z
N MET A 1 6.42 -20.73 -26.48
CA MET A 1 5.93 -20.63 -25.09
C MET A 1 6.49 -19.35 -24.48
N LEU A 2 5.79 -18.23 -24.63
CA LEU A 2 6.22 -16.93 -24.06
C LEU A 2 5.82 -16.88 -22.59
N ARG A 3 6.75 -17.25 -21.70
CA ARG A 3 6.68 -16.92 -20.28
C ARG A 3 7.27 -15.53 -20.09
N LEU A 4 6.46 -14.49 -20.19
CA LEU A 4 6.80 -13.20 -19.61
C LEU A 4 5.53 -12.39 -19.35
N GLY A 5 5.23 -12.13 -18.08
CA GLY A 5 4.06 -11.36 -17.71
C GLY A 5 3.74 -11.32 -16.22
N ARG A 6 4.75 -11.41 -15.34
CA ARG A 6 4.62 -10.97 -13.94
C ARG A 6 5.81 -10.09 -13.65
N GLU A 7 5.78 -8.92 -14.26
CA GLU A 7 6.67 -7.83 -13.95
C GLU A 7 6.45 -7.48 -12.49
N LYS A 8 7.50 -7.74 -11.70
CA LYS A 8 7.54 -7.56 -10.27
C LYS A 8 7.20 -6.11 -9.93
N LYS A 9 5.95 -5.84 -9.55
CA LYS A 9 5.52 -4.56 -8.94
C LYS A 9 5.98 -4.45 -7.47
N GLN A 10 7.21 -4.86 -7.21
CA GLN A 10 7.78 -4.91 -5.87
C GLN A 10 9.19 -4.34 -5.89
N GLN A 11 9.33 -3.07 -6.29
CA GLN A 11 10.61 -2.40 -6.13
C GLN A 11 10.49 -0.88 -6.05
N VAL A 12 9.71 -0.37 -5.08
CA VAL A 12 10.02 0.90 -4.40
C VAL A 12 9.55 0.74 -2.95
N LEU A 13 10.34 0.08 -2.09
CA LEU A 13 10.18 0.17 -0.64
C LEU A 13 11.55 0.42 -0.02
N THR A 14 12.04 1.63 -0.20
CA THR A 14 13.23 2.12 0.51
C THR A 14 12.71 3.23 1.43
N GLN A 15 11.99 2.88 2.50
CA GLN A 15 12.57 2.77 3.85
C GLN A 15 13.74 3.73 4.11
N SER A 16 13.41 4.99 4.32
CA SER A 16 14.21 5.91 5.14
C SER A 16 13.25 6.88 5.79
N VAL A 17 12.65 6.47 6.92
CA VAL A 17 11.71 7.31 7.68
C VAL A 17 12.45 8.55 8.21
N SER A 18 12.43 9.64 7.45
CA SER A 18 12.90 10.94 7.94
C SER A 18 11.92 12.08 7.65
N SER A 19 10.89 11.84 6.82
CA SER A 19 10.05 12.90 6.25
C SER A 19 8.56 12.58 6.43
N PRO A 20 7.67 13.57 6.57
CA PRO A 20 6.22 13.38 6.53
C PRO A 20 5.74 12.61 5.29
N ASP A 21 6.44 12.77 4.17
CA ASP A 21 6.22 12.01 2.94
C ASP A 21 6.41 10.49 3.12
N ASP A 22 7.37 10.06 3.95
CA ASP A 22 7.60 8.64 4.24
C ASP A 22 6.43 8.02 5.03
N LEU A 23 5.80 8.81 5.91
CA LEU A 23 4.63 8.37 6.65
C LEU A 23 3.45 8.15 5.69
N GLN A 24 3.23 9.10 4.79
CA GLN A 24 2.15 9.02 3.81
C GLN A 24 2.37 7.85 2.83
N GLU A 25 3.61 7.59 2.41
CA GLU A 25 3.95 6.42 1.58
C GLU A 25 3.65 5.09 2.31
N LYS A 26 3.97 5.01 3.60
CA LYS A 26 3.66 3.84 4.41
C LYS A 26 2.16 3.62 4.54
N ILE A 27 1.39 4.69 4.76
CA ILE A 27 -0.07 4.64 4.83
C ILE A 27 -0.63 4.17 3.49
N ALA A 28 -0.18 4.75 2.37
CA ALA A 28 -0.62 4.38 1.03
C ALA A 28 -0.36 2.90 0.72
N ARG A 29 0.84 2.39 1.04
CA ARG A 29 1.15 0.97 0.87
C ARG A 29 0.29 0.07 1.72
N ARG A 30 0.03 0.46 2.96
CA ARG A 30 -0.79 -0.33 3.88
C ARG A 30 -2.25 -0.34 3.43
N ALA A 31 -2.76 0.78 2.93
CA ALA A 31 -4.10 0.90 2.36
C ALA A 31 -4.25 0.02 1.11
N TYR A 32 -3.26 0.04 0.22
CA TYR A 32 -3.24 -0.83 -0.95
C TYR A 32 -3.26 -2.31 -0.58
N GLN A 33 -2.48 -2.70 0.44
CA GLN A 33 -2.47 -4.07 0.92
C GLN A 33 -3.85 -4.48 1.49
N LEU A 34 -4.50 -3.60 2.26
CA LEU A 34 -5.86 -3.83 2.77
C LEU A 34 -6.88 -3.99 1.64
N TYR A 35 -6.77 -3.19 0.57
CA TYR A 35 -7.59 -3.31 -0.62
C TYR A 35 -7.41 -4.67 -1.32
N GLU A 36 -6.17 -5.13 -1.49
CA GLU A 36 -5.89 -6.45 -2.07
C GLU A 36 -6.38 -7.60 -1.17
N GLU A 37 -6.15 -7.50 0.15
CA GLU A 37 -6.61 -8.48 1.16
C GLU A 37 -8.14 -8.54 1.26
N GLY A 38 -8.82 -7.40 1.06
CA GLY A 38 -10.27 -7.25 1.08
C GLY A 38 -10.99 -7.72 -0.19
N GLY A 39 -10.26 -8.21 -1.19
CA GLY A 39 -10.83 -8.70 -2.44
C GLY A 39 -11.04 -7.61 -3.50
N CYS A 40 -10.27 -6.51 -3.44
CA CYS A 40 -10.30 -5.42 -4.40
C CYS A 40 -11.71 -4.82 -4.56
N VAL A 41 -12.39 -4.60 -3.44
CA VAL A 41 -13.75 -4.03 -3.43
C VAL A 41 -13.65 -2.53 -3.70
N ASN A 42 -14.11 -2.13 -4.88
CA ASN A 42 -14.16 -0.73 -5.28
C ASN A 42 -15.12 0.06 -4.37
N GLY A 43 -14.65 1.17 -3.81
CA GLY A 43 -15.43 2.04 -2.91
C GLY A 43 -15.01 1.98 -1.43
N ASN A 44 -14.10 1.08 -1.08
CA ASN A 44 -13.53 0.99 0.27
C ASN A 44 -12.18 1.71 0.41
N ASP A 45 -11.65 2.31 -0.66
CA ASP A 45 -10.32 2.95 -0.68
C ASP A 45 -10.10 3.95 0.47
N MET A 46 -11.11 4.76 0.80
CA MET A 46 -11.07 5.72 1.92
C MET A 46 -11.03 5.03 3.28
N ASP A 47 -11.81 3.95 3.46
CA ASP A 47 -11.85 3.20 4.72
C ASP A 47 -10.55 2.42 4.93
N ASP A 48 -10.00 1.83 3.87
CA ASP A 48 -8.71 1.16 3.85
C ASP A 48 -7.56 2.14 4.13
N TRP A 49 -7.64 3.37 3.60
CA TRP A 49 -6.71 4.44 3.91
C TRP A 49 -6.76 4.85 5.39
N LEU A 50 -7.94 5.08 5.95
CA LEU A 50 -8.10 5.44 7.37
C LEU A 50 -7.65 4.32 8.31
N LYS A 51 -7.91 3.06 7.96
CA LYS A 51 -7.42 1.88 8.68
C LYS A 51 -5.90 1.80 8.65
N ALA A 52 -5.30 2.03 7.48
CA ALA A 52 -3.86 2.08 7.32
C ALA A 52 -3.23 3.19 8.16
N GLU A 53 -3.80 4.40 8.11
CA GLU A 53 -3.34 5.55 8.88
C GLU A 53 -3.34 5.25 10.39
N ARG A 54 -4.45 4.72 10.92
CA ARG A 54 -4.55 4.31 12.33
C ARG A 54 -3.58 3.19 12.71
N ALA A 55 -3.27 2.29 11.79
CA ALA A 55 -2.32 1.21 12.04
C ALA A 55 -0.87 1.72 12.16
N ILE A 56 -0.53 2.85 11.51
CA ILE A 56 0.83 3.39 11.45
C ILE A 56 1.06 4.54 12.44
N LEU A 57 0.05 5.36 12.72
CA LEU A 57 0.11 6.49 13.66
C LEU A 57 0.03 6.09 15.16
N LYS A 58 0.02 4.80 15.48
CA LYS A 58 -0.10 4.30 16.85
C LYS A 58 1.19 4.50 17.65
#